data_AF-A0A835J3J7-F1
#
_entry.id   AF-A0A835J3J7-F1
#
_cell.length_a   1.000
_cell.length_b   1.000
_cell.length_c   1.000
_cell.angle_alpha   90.00
_cell.angle_beta   90.00
_cell.angle_gamma   90.00
#
_symmetry.space_group_name_H-M   'P 1'
#
loop_
_entity.id
_entity.type
_entity.pdbx_description
1 polymer ?
#
loop_
_entity_poly.entity_id
_entity_poly.type
_entity_poly.pdbx_seq_one_letter_code
_entity_poly.pdbx_strand_id
1 'polypeptide(L)'
;MHYLSCNHLNYQTFLAVCEAMKEQKKDFQKFVILSLGTGATNKSGRLEVGDGEWGIADWLWQDDKSSPLLDILMTASDEMTEMYMSKVFQYSGLEQNYTRIQVELKHSEAKMDNSSKENLEILEKIGQNLAKNNDTKLEE
;
A
#
# COMPACT_ATOMS: atom_id res chain seq x y z
N MET A 1 21.80 7.19 4.20
CA MET A 1 20.50 6.60 3.79
C MET A 1 19.56 7.74 3.48
N HIS A 2 19.01 7.80 2.26
CA HIS A 2 17.98 8.77 1.91
C HIS A 2 16.66 8.01 1.80
N TYR A 3 15.73 8.26 2.73
CA TYR A 3 14.38 7.73 2.68
C TYR A 3 13.51 8.74 1.92
N LEU A 4 12.89 8.29 0.82
CA LEU A 4 11.89 9.07 0.08
C LEU A 4 10.52 8.51 0.45
N SER A 5 9.73 9.30 1.18
CA SER A 5 8.30 9.07 1.40
C SER A 5 7.54 10.07 0.53
N CYS A 6 6.72 9.58 -0.41
CA CYS A 6 5.94 10.44 -1.30
C CYS A 6 4.54 9.83 -1.43
N ASN A 7 3.51 10.51 -0.91
CA ASN A 7 2.10 10.06 -0.89
C ASN A 7 1.25 10.85 -1.91
N HIS A 8 0.90 10.25 -3.05
CA HIS A 8 -0.42 10.21 -3.72
C HIS A 8 -0.28 9.48 -5.08
N LEU A 9 -1.08 8.42 -5.33
CA LEU A 9 -1.04 7.43 -6.44
C LEU A 9 -0.16 6.18 -6.22
N ASN A 10 -0.82 5.02 -6.05
CA ASN A 10 -0.29 3.70 -5.66
C ASN A 10 0.74 3.05 -6.63
N TYR A 11 1.27 3.79 -7.60
CA TYR A 11 2.43 3.41 -8.43
C TYR A 11 3.77 3.95 -7.91
N GLN A 12 3.77 4.65 -6.77
CA GLN A 12 4.93 5.38 -6.24
C GLN A 12 6.19 4.55 -6.09
N THR A 13 6.11 3.32 -5.54
CA THR A 13 7.34 2.59 -5.22
C THR A 13 8.14 2.25 -6.48
N PHE A 14 7.47 1.80 -7.55
CA PHE A 14 8.12 1.50 -8.82
C PHE A 14 8.65 2.77 -9.49
N LEU A 15 7.82 3.81 -9.57
CA LEU A 15 8.22 5.07 -10.20
C LEU A 15 9.38 5.75 -9.46
N ALA A 16 9.32 5.83 -8.13
CA ALA A 16 10.38 6.41 -7.31
C ALA A 16 11.70 5.66 -7.50
N VAL A 17 11.66 4.34 -7.65
CA VAL A 17 12.86 3.53 -7.93
C VAL A 17 13.38 3.81 -9.33
N CYS A 18 12.50 3.86 -10.35
CA CYS A 18 12.91 4.23 -11.70
C CYS A 18 13.54 5.63 -11.77
N GLU A 19 12.97 6.61 -11.06
CA GLU A 19 13.50 7.97 -10.95
C GLU A 19 14.85 7.98 -10.24
N ALA A 20 14.97 7.31 -9.09
CA ALA A 20 16.23 7.21 -8.36
C ALA A 20 17.34 6.52 -9.19
N MET A 21 17.00 5.46 -9.92
CA MET A 21 17.93 4.80 -10.85
C MET A 21 18.39 5.74 -11.96
N LYS A 22 17.46 6.52 -12.53
CA LYS A 22 17.76 7.50 -13.59
C LYS A 22 18.66 8.62 -13.09
N GLU A 23 18.34 9.22 -11.95
CA GLU A 23 19.12 10.32 -11.38
C GLU A 23 20.52 9.89 -10.95
N GLN A 24 20.62 8.73 -10.28
CA GLN A 24 21.92 8.25 -9.80
C GLN A 24 22.73 7.50 -10.86
N LYS A 25 22.14 7.20 -12.02
CA LYS A 25 22.73 6.34 -13.06
C LYS A 25 23.25 5.02 -12.49
N LYS A 26 22.47 4.40 -11.61
CA LYS A 26 22.79 3.14 -10.93
C LYS A 26 21.70 2.12 -11.15
N ASP A 27 22.10 0.85 -11.20
CA ASP A 27 21.16 -0.26 -11.25
C ASP A 27 20.44 -0.44 -9.91
N PHE A 28 19.24 -1.02 -9.96
CA PHE A 28 18.41 -1.31 -8.78
C PHE A 28 19.14 -2.16 -7.73
N GLN A 29 20.16 -2.93 -8.14
CA GLN A 29 21.01 -3.73 -7.25
C GLN A 29 21.80 -2.91 -6.22
N LYS A 30 21.96 -1.61 -6.45
CA LYS A 30 22.64 -0.68 -5.53
C LYS A 30 21.70 -0.01 -4.54
N PHE A 31 20.41 -0.33 -4.60
CA PHE A 31 19.40 0.25 -3.74
C PHE A 31 18.92 -0.76 -2.71
N VAL A 32 18.64 -0.25 -1.51
CA VAL A 32 17.79 -0.89 -0.51
C VAL A 32 16.51 -0.06 -0.48
N ILE A 33 15.38 -0.72 -0.67
CA ILE A 33 14.07 -0.09 -0.81
C ILE A 33 13.24 -0.49 0.39
N LEU A 34 12.86 0.51 1.18
CA LEU A 34 11.83 0.40 2.19
C LEU A 34 10.54 1.00 1.64
N SER A 35 9.51 0.18 1.49
CA SER A 35 8.19 0.59 1.05
C SER A 35 7.23 0.55 2.23
N LEU A 36 6.48 1.63 2.47
CA LEU A 36 5.53 1.75 3.57
C LEU A 36 4.11 1.82 3.03
N GLY A 37 3.25 0.95 3.53
CA GLY A 37 1.83 0.94 3.22
C GLY A 37 1.00 1.70 4.26
N THR A 38 -0.18 2.14 3.85
CA THR A 38 -1.16 2.82 4.73
C THR A 38 -2.12 1.86 5.41
N GLY A 39 -1.86 0.56 5.32
CA GLY A 39 -2.78 -0.50 5.70
C GLY A 39 -3.68 -0.96 4.54
N ALA A 40 -4.05 -2.24 4.57
CA ALA A 40 -4.99 -2.83 3.63
C ALA A 40 -6.07 -3.59 4.41
N THR A 41 -7.33 -3.56 3.94
CA THR A 41 -8.41 -4.34 4.57
C THR A 41 -8.14 -5.83 4.47
N ASN A 42 -8.44 -6.58 5.53
CA ASN A 42 -8.45 -8.04 5.43
C ASN A 42 -9.35 -8.50 4.26
N LYS A 43 -8.91 -9.53 3.52
CA LYS A 43 -9.58 -10.01 2.29
C LYS A 43 -11.02 -10.54 2.52
N SER A 44 -11.49 -10.56 3.76
CA SER A 44 -12.84 -10.93 4.17
C SER A 44 -13.90 -9.83 4.00
N GLY A 45 -13.51 -8.58 3.73
CA GLY A 45 -14.41 -7.46 3.42
C GLY A 45 -14.37 -7.06 1.96
N ARG A 46 -14.31 -8.04 1.03
CA ARG A 46 -14.34 -7.77 -0.40
C ARG A 46 -15.62 -7.04 -0.76
N LEU A 47 -15.53 -6.22 -1.81
CA LEU A 47 -16.69 -5.60 -2.44
C LEU A 47 -17.71 -6.69 -2.78
N GLU A 48 -18.83 -6.74 -2.05
CA GLU A 48 -19.93 -7.64 -2.36
C GLU A 48 -20.79 -6.97 -3.43
N VAL A 49 -20.58 -7.38 -4.68
CA VAL A 49 -21.47 -7.00 -5.78
C VAL A 49 -22.78 -7.74 -5.57
N GLY A 50 -23.83 -7.01 -5.15
CA GLY A 50 -25.16 -7.59 -4.95
C GLY A 50 -25.75 -8.13 -6.26
N ASP A 51 -26.72 -9.04 -6.13
CA ASP A 51 -27.41 -9.63 -7.28
C ASP A 51 -28.19 -8.56 -8.08
N GLY A 52 -27.76 -8.28 -9.32
CA GLY A 52 -28.41 -7.33 -10.23
C GLY A 52 -27.48 -6.74 -11.28
N GLU A 53 -28.04 -6.03 -12.27
CA GLU A 53 -27.24 -5.23 -13.21
C GLU A 53 -26.78 -3.93 -12.53
N TRP A 54 -25.48 -3.76 -12.37
CA TRP A 54 -24.88 -2.52 -11.86
C TRP A 54 -24.67 -1.53 -13.02
N GLY A 55 -25.24 -0.33 -12.89
CA GLY A 55 -24.98 0.79 -13.78
C GLY A 55 -23.69 1.54 -13.44
N ILE A 56 -23.29 2.47 -14.30
CA ILE A 56 -22.09 3.30 -14.10
C ILE A 56 -22.17 4.11 -12.79
N ALA A 57 -23.37 4.53 -12.39
CA ALA A 57 -23.59 5.25 -11.14
C ALA A 57 -23.23 4.37 -9.92
N ASP A 58 -23.66 3.11 -9.92
CA ASP A 58 -23.40 2.16 -8.82
C ASP A 58 -21.90 1.84 -8.67
N TRP A 59 -21.17 1.82 -9.79
CA TRP A 59 -19.71 1.63 -9.79
C TRP A 59 -18.93 2.83 -9.24
N LEU A 60 -19.47 4.05 -9.38
CA LEU A 60 -18.80 5.29 -9.00
C LEU A 60 -19.22 5.82 -7.64
N TRP A 61 -20.50 5.67 -7.28
CA TRP A 61 -21.11 6.20 -6.05
C TRP A 61 -22.12 5.22 -5.47
N GLN A 62 -21.82 4.68 -4.30
CA GLN A 62 -22.80 3.95 -3.50
C GLN A 62 -23.35 4.79 -2.35
N ASP A 63 -24.51 4.40 -1.82
CA ASP A 63 -25.22 5.09 -0.73
C ASP A 63 -24.38 5.22 0.56
N ASP A 64 -23.40 4.33 0.74
CA ASP A 64 -22.46 4.33 1.87
C ASP A 64 -21.23 5.24 1.67
N LYS A 65 -21.25 6.05 0.60
CA LYS A 65 -20.16 6.92 0.14
C LYS A 65 -18.90 6.18 -0.34
N SER A 66 -18.98 4.87 -0.58
CA SER A 66 -17.89 4.13 -1.23
C SER A 66 -17.87 4.36 -2.74
N SER A 67 -16.71 4.12 -3.35
CA SER A 67 -16.53 4.14 -4.81
C SER A 67 -15.90 2.82 -5.25
N PRO A 68 -16.72 1.80 -5.57
CA PRO A 68 -16.28 0.45 -5.88
C PRO A 68 -15.17 0.35 -6.92
N LEU A 69 -15.30 1.10 -8.01
CA LEU A 69 -14.32 1.09 -9.09
C LEU A 69 -12.97 1.67 -8.62
N LEU A 70 -13.02 2.73 -7.81
CA LEU A 70 -11.82 3.37 -7.27
C LEU A 70 -11.14 2.44 -6.26
N ASP A 71 -11.90 1.81 -5.38
CA ASP A 71 -11.39 0.87 -4.38
C ASP A 71 -10.68 -0.32 -5.05
N ILE A 72 -11.28 -0.89 -6.10
CA ILE A 72 -10.67 -1.98 -6.88
C ILE A 72 -9.38 -1.49 -7.56
N LEU A 73 -9.43 -0.34 -8.24
CA LEU A 73 -8.27 0.20 -8.95
C LEU A 73 -7.10 0.49 -7.99
N MET A 74 -7.40 1.07 -6.83
CA MET A 74 -6.42 1.39 -5.80
C MET A 74 -5.82 0.13 -5.18
N THR A 75 -6.64 -0.88 -4.87
CA THR A 75 -6.18 -2.15 -4.30
C THR A 75 -5.35 -2.94 -5.29
N ALA A 76 -5.84 -3.08 -6.53
CA ALA A 76 -5.15 -3.85 -7.57
C ALA A 76 -3.79 -3.24 -7.94
N SER A 77 -3.67 -1.91 -7.95
CA SER A 77 -2.40 -1.25 -8.25
C SER A 77 -1.34 -1.43 -7.15
N ASP A 78 -1.73 -1.41 -5.87
CA ASP A 78 -0.82 -1.70 -4.75
C ASP A 78 -0.36 -3.16 -4.79
N GLU A 79 -1.29 -4.11 -4.93
CA GLU A 79 -0.98 -5.55 -5.03
C GLU A 79 -0.08 -5.87 -6.22
N MET A 80 -0.33 -5.26 -7.38
CA MET A 80 0.53 -5.45 -8.57
C MET A 80 1.94 -4.92 -8.32
N THR A 81 2.07 -3.70 -7.81
CA THR A 81 3.38 -3.08 -7.56
C THR A 81 4.19 -3.87 -6.55
N GLU A 82 3.57 -4.31 -5.45
CA GLU A 82 4.19 -5.16 -4.44
C GLU A 82 4.66 -6.50 -5.05
N MET A 83 3.79 -7.16 -5.82
CA MET A 83 4.14 -8.42 -6.48
C MET A 83 5.32 -8.25 -7.44
N TYR A 84 5.33 -7.20 -8.26
CA TYR A 84 6.43 -6.95 -9.20
C TYR A 84 7.74 -6.66 -8.49
N MET A 85 7.74 -5.78 -7.48
CA MET A 85 8.96 -5.46 -6.74
C MET A 85 9.49 -6.67 -5.98
N SER A 86 8.63 -7.40 -5.28
CA SER A 86 9.02 -8.62 -4.58
C SER A 86 9.64 -9.65 -5.54
N LYS A 87 9.00 -9.90 -6.68
CA LYS A 87 9.52 -10.84 -7.70
C LYS A 87 10.82 -10.37 -8.34
N VAL A 88 10.95 -9.09 -8.69
CA VAL A 88 12.17 -8.56 -9.31
C VAL A 88 13.36 -8.70 -8.36
N PHE A 89 13.20 -8.35 -7.09
CA PHE A 89 14.26 -8.48 -6.09
C PHE A 89 14.58 -9.94 -5.80
N GLN A 90 13.57 -10.81 -5.74
CA GLN A 90 13.76 -12.25 -5.59
C GLN A 90 14.50 -12.89 -6.77
N TYR A 91 14.05 -12.67 -8.00
CA TYR A 91 14.71 -13.26 -9.18
C TYR A 91 16.13 -12.74 -9.40
N SER A 92 16.46 -11.59 -8.80
CA SER A 92 17.80 -11.01 -8.85
C SER A 92 18.71 -11.46 -7.69
N GLY A 93 18.22 -12.30 -6.77
CA GLY A 93 18.95 -12.74 -5.58
C GLY A 93 19.22 -11.61 -4.57
N LEU A 94 18.32 -10.64 -4.52
CA LEU A 94 18.39 -9.44 -3.69
C LEU A 94 17.16 -9.31 -2.80
N GLU A 95 16.59 -10.43 -2.33
CA GLU A 95 15.36 -10.45 -1.54
C GLU A 95 15.41 -9.49 -0.35
N GLN A 96 16.57 -9.37 0.29
CA GLN A 96 16.77 -8.52 1.46
C GLN A 96 16.79 -7.02 1.14
N ASN A 97 17.02 -6.65 -0.13
CA ASN A 97 17.06 -5.25 -0.54
C ASN A 97 15.66 -4.64 -0.74
N TYR A 98 14.59 -5.41 -0.65
CA TYR A 98 13.22 -4.89 -0.71
C TYR A 98 12.42 -5.31 0.52
N THR A 99 12.12 -4.34 1.37
CA THR A 99 11.28 -4.54 2.55
C THR A 99 10.00 -3.72 2.42
N ARG A 100 8.85 -4.39 2.44
CA ARG A 100 7.53 -3.76 2.54
C ARG A 100 7.01 -3.90 3.97
N ILE A 101 6.68 -2.78 4.59
CA ILE A 101 5.96 -2.75 5.86
C ILE A 101 4.52 -2.37 5.57
N GLN A 102 3.60 -3.30 5.82
CA GLN A 102 2.17 -3.17 5.59
C GLN A 102 1.43 -3.82 6.76
N VAL A 103 0.24 -3.31 7.08
CA VAL A 103 -0.60 -3.83 8.16
C VAL A 103 -1.99 -4.19 7.63
N GLU A 104 -2.57 -5.26 8.15
CA GLU A 104 -3.96 -5.59 7.91
C GLU A 104 -4.86 -4.76 8.84
N LEU A 105 -5.80 -4.02 8.27
CA LEU A 105 -6.77 -3.19 8.98
C LEU A 105 -8.17 -3.81 8.92
N LYS A 106 -9.00 -3.50 9.92
CA LYS A 106 -10.44 -3.78 9.81
C LYS A 106 -11.09 -2.80 8.84
N HIS A 107 -12.18 -3.21 8.21
CA HIS A 107 -12.90 -2.37 7.24
C HIS A 107 -13.25 -0.97 7.78
N SER A 108 -13.72 -0.88 9.02
CA SER A 108 -14.04 0.41 9.66
C SER A 108 -12.83 1.32 9.90
N GLU A 109 -11.65 0.73 10.10
CA GLU A 109 -10.38 1.42 10.34
C GLU A 109 -9.72 1.87 9.02
N ALA A 110 -9.95 1.11 7.95
CA ALA A 110 -9.35 1.31 6.64
C ALA A 110 -10.10 2.30 5.73
N LYS A 111 -11.27 2.81 6.15
CA LYS A 111 -12.02 3.80 5.38
C LYS A 111 -11.19 5.07 5.22
N MET A 112 -10.85 5.39 3.97
CA MET A 112 -9.98 6.52 3.61
C MET A 112 -10.55 7.88 4.03
N ASP A 113 -11.88 8.01 4.07
CA ASP A 113 -12.60 9.23 4.41
C ASP A 113 -12.94 9.35 5.92
N ASN A 114 -12.61 8.33 6.73
CA ASN A 114 -12.89 8.32 8.16
C ASN A 114 -11.80 9.07 8.96
N SER A 115 -11.95 10.39 9.02
CA SER A 115 -11.09 11.31 9.79
C SER A 115 -11.60 11.59 11.22
N SER A 116 -12.45 10.72 11.78
CA SER A 116 -12.88 10.84 13.17
C SER A 116 -11.67 10.74 14.11
N LYS A 117 -11.73 11.47 15.24
CA LYS A 117 -10.63 11.48 16.21
C LYS A 117 -10.34 10.08 16.75
N GLU A 118 -11.40 9.31 17.03
CA GLU A 118 -11.27 7.92 17.47
C GLU A 118 -10.53 7.06 16.43
N ASN A 119 -10.85 7.19 15.14
CA ASN A 119 -10.19 6.41 14.10
C ASN A 119 -8.70 6.78 13.97
N LEU A 120 -8.36 8.07 14.04
CA LEU A 120 -6.97 8.54 13.98
C LEU A 120 -6.14 8.03 15.17
N GLU A 121 -6.69 8.05 16.38
CA GLU A 121 -6.01 7.51 17.57
C GLU A 121 -5.79 5.99 17.47
N ILE A 122 -6.71 5.26 16.84
CA ILE A 122 -6.54 3.82 16.56
C ILE A 122 -5.43 3.60 15.53
N LEU A 123 -5.45 4.33 14.41
CA LEU A 123 -4.43 4.21 13.37
C LEU A 123 -3.03 4.57 13.88
N GLU A 124 -2.93 5.59 14.75
CA GLU A 124 -1.66 5.94 15.41
C GLU A 124 -1.13 4.77 16.24
N LYS A 125 -1.97 4.16 17.09
CA LYS A 125 -1.57 3.00 17.90
C LYS A 125 -1.17 1.81 17.04
N ILE A 126 -1.87 1.57 15.94
CA ILE A 126 -1.53 0.52 14.98
C ILE A 126 -0.14 0.79 14.37
N GLY A 127 0.12 2.02 13.92
CA GLY A 127 1.43 2.43 13.39
C GLY A 127 2.57 2.27 14.41
N GLN A 128 2.35 2.68 15.66
CA GLN A 128 3.33 2.51 16.73
C GLN A 128 3.62 1.04 17.03
N ASN A 129 2.61 0.18 17.03
CA ASN A 129 2.79 -1.26 17.20
C ASN A 129 3.49 -1.90 16.00
N LEU A 130 3.17 -1.46 14.79
CA LEU A 130 3.80 -1.95 13.56
C LEU A 130 5.29 -1.59 13.52
N ALA A 131 5.65 -0.38 13.94
CA ALA A 131 7.04 0.04 14.08
C ALA A 131 7.78 -0.89 15.04
N LYS A 132 7.30 -1.02 16.28
CA LYS A 132 7.90 -1.90 17.31
C LYS A 132 8.08 -3.34 16.84
N ASN A 133 7.11 -3.88 16.12
CA ASN A 133 7.17 -5.26 15.61
C ASN A 133 8.18 -5.45 14.47
N ASN A 134 8.57 -4.38 13.79
CA ASN A 134 9.55 -4.40 12.71
C ASN A 134 10.87 -3.72 13.10
N ASP A 135 11.09 -3.36 14.37
CA ASP A 135 12.32 -2.71 14.85
C ASP A 135 13.56 -3.47 14.39
N THR A 136 13.55 -4.80 14.49
CA THR A 136 14.69 -5.64 14.06
C THR A 136 14.96 -5.57 12.55
N LYS A 137 13.93 -5.35 11.72
CA LYS A 137 14.08 -5.23 10.26
C LYS A 137 14.48 -3.81 9.83
N LEU A 138 14.32 -2.83 10.71
CA LEU A 138 14.69 -1.43 10.46
C LEU A 138 16.12 -1.13 10.88
N GLU A 139 16.70 -1.96 11.75
CA GLU A 139 18.09 -1.85 12.23
C GLU A 139 19.13 -2.59 11.38
N GLU A 140 18.69 -3.47 10.47
CA GLU A 140 19.52 -4.21 9.48
C GLU A 140 19.78 -3.38 8.21
#